data_AF-A0A7Y0H118-F1
#
_entry.id   AF-A0A7Y0H118-F1
#
_cell.length_a   1.000
_cell.length_b   1.000
_cell.length_c   1.000
_cell.angle_alpha   90.00
_cell.angle_beta   90.00
_cell.angle_gamma   90.00
#
_symmetry.space_group_name_H-M   'P 1'
#
loop_
_entity.id
_entity.type
_entity.pdbx_description
1 polymer ?
#
loop_
_entity_poly.entity_id
_entity_poly.type
_entity_poly.pdbx_seq_one_letter_code
_entity_poly.pdbx_strand_id
1 'polypeptide(L)'
;MKNTLTYRGYIARIEFDPDDNILVGRVLDIDDIISFHGESVATFTAAFHEAIDDYVVACGKLEQSPEKPASGRLMLRVSPIVHAAALKAAAHTGQSLN
;
A
#
# COMPACT_ATOMS: atom_id res chain seq x y z
N MET A 1 -11.77 -1.02 -10.93
CA MET A 1 -10.65 -2.01 -10.92
C MET A 1 -9.46 -1.31 -10.29
N LYS A 2 -8.75 -1.92 -9.33
CA LYS A 2 -7.58 -1.28 -8.70
C LYS A 2 -6.32 -1.68 -9.48
N ASN A 3 -5.73 -0.74 -10.23
CA ASN A 3 -4.43 -0.91 -10.89
C ASN A 3 -3.32 -0.61 -9.89
N THR A 4 -3.10 -1.55 -8.97
CA THR A 4 -2.10 -1.41 -7.90
C THR A 4 -1.22 -2.65 -7.77
N LEU A 5 0.04 -2.45 -7.41
CA LEU A 5 0.97 -3.52 -7.02
C LEU A 5 1.27 -3.45 -5.52
N THR A 6 1.61 -4.59 -4.93
CA THR A 6 1.98 -4.70 -3.52
C THR A 6 3.33 -5.38 -3.36
N TYR A 7 4.24 -4.79 -2.60
CA TYR A 7 5.54 -5.39 -2.26
C TYR A 7 5.98 -4.94 -0.87
N ARG A 8 6.38 -5.89 -0.01
CA ARG A 8 6.78 -5.64 1.40
C ARG A 8 5.78 -4.80 2.23
N GLY A 9 4.50 -4.84 1.88
CA GLY A 9 3.45 -4.05 2.53
C GLY A 9 3.25 -2.64 1.94
N TYR A 10 4.09 -2.21 1.01
CA TYR A 10 3.90 -0.99 0.23
C TYR A 10 2.96 -1.24 -0.93
N ILE A 11 2.15 -0.23 -1.26
CA ILE A 11 1.21 -0.25 -2.37
C ILE A 11 1.67 0.80 -3.38
N ALA A 12 1.79 0.42 -4.65
CA ALA A 12 2.03 1.37 -5.73
C ALA A 12 0.83 1.48 -6.65
N ARG A 13 0.52 2.69 -7.10
CA ARG A 13 -0.42 2.94 -8.19
C ARG A 13 0.31 2.84 -9.53
N ILE A 14 -0.35 2.26 -10.52
CA ILE A 14 0.12 2.21 -11.91
C ILE A 14 -0.65 3.24 -12.73
N GLU A 15 0.06 4.10 -13.44
CA GLU A 15 -0.49 5.03 -14.45
C GLU A 15 0.28 4.85 -15.76
N PHE A 16 -0.39 5.05 -16.89
CA PHE A 16 0.25 5.03 -18.21
C PHE A 16 0.48 6.47 -18.66
N ASP A 17 1.72 6.78 -19.01
CA ASP A 17 2.11 8.04 -19.62
C ASP A 17 2.10 7.87 -21.16
N PRO A 18 1.19 8.55 -21.87
CA PRO A 18 1.08 8.44 -23.32
C PRO A 18 2.17 9.24 -24.07
N ASP A 19 2.79 10.24 -23.45
CA ASP A 19 3.78 11.10 -24.10
C ASP A 19 5.12 10.35 -24.20
N ASP A 20 5.49 9.65 -23.13
CA ASP A 20 6.72 8.85 -23.05
C ASP A 20 6.49 7.36 -23.35
N ASN A 21 5.23 6.92 -23.49
CA ASN A 21 4.82 5.53 -23.73
C ASN A 21 5.37 4.55 -22.68
N ILE A 22 5.25 4.92 -21.41
CA ILE A 22 5.75 4.16 -20.26
C ILE A 22 4.67 4.00 -19.18
N LEU A 23 4.89 3.04 -18.28
CA LEU A 23 4.16 2.94 -17.03
C LEU A 23 4.90 3.75 -15.97
N VAL A 24 4.20 4.64 -15.27
CA VAL A 24 4.70 5.41 -14.14
C VAL A 24 4.03 4.97 -12.86
N GLY A 25 4.82 4.96 -11.78
CA GLY A 25 4.48 4.34 -10.53
C GLY A 25 4.79 5.27 -9.37
N ARG A 26 3.86 5.36 -8.41
CA ARG A 26 4.06 6.07 -7.14
C ARG A 26 3.58 5.20 -5.98
N VAL A 27 4.40 5.13 -4.95
CA VAL A 27 4.03 4.48 -3.68
C VAL A 27 2.97 5.34 -2.96
N LEU A 28 1.96 4.66 -2.44
CA LEU A 28 0.82 5.24 -1.74
C LEU A 28 0.97 5.04 -0.23
N ASP A 29 0.17 5.80 0.52
CA ASP A 29 -0.04 5.64 1.96
C ASP A 29 1.23 5.85 2.81
N ILE A 30 2.20 6.60 2.28
CA ILE A 30 3.38 7.13 2.97
C ILE A 30 3.60 8.61 2.60
N ASP A 31 4.23 9.37 3.48
CA ASP A 31 4.64 10.76 3.24
C ASP A 31 5.86 10.84 2.32
N ASP A 32 6.78 9.87 2.43
CA ASP A 32 7.96 9.79 1.57
C ASP A 32 7.58 9.59 0.08
N ILE A 33 8.20 10.38 -0.80
CA ILE A 33 7.93 10.32 -2.23
C ILE A 33 8.84 9.28 -2.88
N ILE A 34 8.26 8.14 -3.22
CA ILE A 34 8.92 7.08 -3.99
C ILE A 34 8.19 6.91 -5.32
N SER A 35 8.92 7.18 -6.41
CA SER A 35 8.42 7.06 -7.79
C SER A 35 9.37 6.26 -8.66
N PHE A 36 8.83 5.56 -9.63
CA PHE A 36 9.57 4.70 -10.56
C PHE A 36 8.78 4.54 -11.87
N HIS A 37 9.39 3.97 -12.88
CA HIS A 37 8.74 3.76 -14.17
C HIS A 37 9.25 2.49 -14.87
N GLY A 38 8.58 2.08 -15.94
CA GLY A 38 9.02 0.99 -16.79
C GLY A 38 8.27 0.91 -18.10
N GLU A 39 8.95 0.46 -19.16
CA GLU A 39 8.39 0.30 -20.51
C GLU A 39 7.45 -0.92 -20.65
N SER A 40 7.47 -1.82 -19.68
CA SER A 40 6.64 -3.03 -19.66
C SER A 40 6.20 -3.33 -18.23
N VAL A 41 5.18 -4.16 -18.07
CA VAL A 41 4.74 -4.61 -16.73
C VAL A 41 5.89 -5.28 -15.96
N ALA A 42 6.75 -6.04 -16.67
CA ALA A 42 7.87 -6.73 -16.06
C ALA A 42 8.93 -5.75 -15.53
N THR A 43 9.36 -4.80 -16.37
CA THR A 43 10.35 -3.78 -15.99
C THR A 43 9.81 -2.83 -14.93
N PHE A 44 8.52 -2.47 -15.02
CA PHE A 44 7.83 -1.68 -14.01
C PHE A 44 7.78 -2.36 -12.64
N THR A 45 7.47 -3.67 -12.62
CA THR A 45 7.41 -4.44 -11.37
C THR A 45 8.79 -4.60 -10.75
N ALA A 46 9.83 -4.81 -11.57
CA ALA A 46 11.21 -4.86 -11.09
C ALA A 46 11.65 -3.52 -10.49
N ALA A 47 11.39 -2.42 -11.21
CA ALA A 47 11.69 -1.06 -10.74
C ALA A 47 10.96 -0.71 -9.43
N PHE A 48 9.71 -1.18 -9.27
CA PHE A 48 8.99 -1.04 -8.00
C PHE A 48 9.71 -1.75 -6.85
N HIS A 49 10.08 -3.01 -7.04
CA HIS A 49 10.74 -3.80 -5.99
C HIS A 49 12.09 -3.19 -5.61
N GLU A 50 12.87 -2.80 -6.61
CA GLU A 50 14.16 -2.13 -6.43
C GLU A 50 14.01 -0.82 -5.66
N ALA A 51 13.07 0.04 -6.05
CA ALA A 51 12.82 1.31 -5.37
C ALA A 51 12.44 1.12 -3.88
N ILE A 52 11.67 0.09 -3.55
CA ILE A 52 11.32 -0.22 -2.15
C ILE A 52 12.49 -0.82 -1.39
N ASP A 53 13.25 -1.74 -2.00
CA ASP A 53 14.41 -2.34 -1.35
C ASP A 53 15.49 -1.28 -1.08
N ASP A 54 15.75 -0.39 -2.03
CA ASP A 54 16.66 0.74 -1.89
C ASP A 54 16.19 1.74 -0.84
N TYR A 55 14.89 2.05 -0.78
CA TYR A 55 14.31 2.89 0.26
C TYR A 55 14.57 2.32 1.65
N VAL A 56 14.29 1.02 1.85
CA VAL A 56 14.51 0.36 3.14
C VAL A 56 15.98 0.36 3.53
N VAL A 57 16.88 0.12 2.57
CA VAL A 57 18.33 0.17 2.79
C VAL A 57 18.78 1.60 3.13
N ALA A 58 18.26 2.62 2.44
CA ALA A 58 18.58 4.02 2.68
C ALA A 58 18.15 4.46 4.09
N CYS A 59 16.93 4.14 4.52
CA CYS A 59 16.47 4.39 5.89
C CYS A 59 17.40 3.73 6.92
N GLY A 60 17.80 2.47 6.68
CA GLY A 60 18.73 1.76 7.56
C GLY A 60 20.10 2.44 7.68
N LYS A 61 20.64 2.99 6.57
CA LYS A 61 21.90 3.76 6.57
C LYS A 61 21.79 5.09 7.33
N LEU A 62 20.59 5.67 7.38
CA LEU A 62 20.29 6.91 8.10
C LEU A 62 19.88 6.66 9.56
N GLU A 63 19.92 5.42 10.04
CA GLU A 63 19.42 5.02 11.36
C GLU A 63 17.94 5.41 11.59
N GLN A 64 17.18 5.48 10.49
CA GLN A 64 15.75 5.79 10.49
C GLN A 64 14.94 4.54 10.18
N SER A 65 13.72 4.47 10.74
CA SER A 65 12.78 3.42 10.38
C SER A 65 12.08 3.79 9.08
N PRO A 66 12.02 2.88 8.07
CA PRO A 66 11.19 3.10 6.89
C PRO A 66 9.74 3.35 7.30
N GLU A 67 9.10 4.33 6.67
CA GLU A 67 7.69 4.61 6.88
C GLU A 67 6.86 3.41 6.42
N LYS A 68 5.83 3.05 7.19
CA LYS A 68 4.95 1.93 6.85
C LYS A 68 3.55 2.46 6.55
N PRO A 69 2.92 2.01 5.46
CA PRO A 69 1.52 2.27 5.22
C PRO A 69 0.66 1.95 6.43
N ALA A 70 -0.32 2.82 6.69
CA ALA A 70 -1.29 2.58 7.75
C ALA A 70 -1.93 1.19 7.54
N SER A 71 -1.98 0.38 8.60
CA SER A 71 -2.45 -1.02 8.50
C SER A 71 -3.91 -1.18 8.04
N GLY A 72 -4.65 -0.08 7.87
CA GLY A 72 -6.09 -0.05 7.64
C GLY A 72 -6.91 -0.50 8.85
N ARG A 73 -6.28 -0.97 9.93
CA ARG A 73 -6.94 -1.48 11.13
C ARG A 73 -7.03 -0.39 12.18
N LEU A 74 -8.25 -0.12 12.63
CA LEU A 74 -8.51 0.80 13.73
C LEU A 74 -8.85 0.01 14.99
N MET A 75 -7.93 -0.05 15.95
CA MET A 75 -8.14 -0.76 17.22
C MET A 75 -8.93 0.12 18.19
N LEU A 76 -10.24 -0.13 18.28
CA LEU A 76 -11.14 0.58 19.20
C LEU A 76 -11.56 -0.32 20.36
N ARG A 77 -11.49 0.21 21.58
CA ARG A 77 -12.15 -0.41 22.72
C ARG A 77 -13.60 0.10 22.76
N VAL A 78 -14.53 -0.79 22.48
CA VAL A 78 -15.98 -0.55 22.59
C VAL A 78 -16.59 -1.41 23.68
N SER A 79 -17.78 -1.03 24.16
CA SER A 79 -18.53 -1.84 25.11
C SER A 79 -18.78 -3.25 24.55
N PRO A 80 -18.68 -4.33 25.35
CA PRO A 80 -18.95 -5.70 24.90
C PRO A 80 -20.33 -5.86 24.24
N ILE A 81 -21.33 -5.10 24.69
CA ILE A 81 -22.69 -5.13 24.13
C ILE A 81 -22.70 -4.59 22.70
N VAL A 82 -22.02 -3.47 22.47
CA VAL A 82 -21.90 -2.85 21.14
C VAL A 82 -21.12 -3.76 20.20
N HIS A 83 -20.01 -4.35 20.68
CA HIS A 83 -19.22 -5.29 19.89
C HIS A 83 -20.05 -6.51 19.44
N ALA A 84 -20.80 -7.12 20.37
CA ALA A 84 -21.64 -8.27 20.07
C ALA A 84 -22.78 -7.93 19.09
N ALA A 85 -23.38 -6.74 19.22
CA ALA A 85 -24.42 -6.28 18.30
C ALA A 85 -23.86 -6.04 16.89
N ALA A 86 -22.69 -5.40 16.78
CA ALA A 86 -22.04 -5.13 15.49
C ALA A 86 -21.64 -6.43 14.77
N LEU A 87 -21.09 -7.41 15.49
CA LEU A 87 -20.74 -8.73 14.93
C LEU A 87 -21.97 -9.43 14.32
N LYS A 88 -23.11 -9.42 15.02
CA LYS A 88 -24.35 -10.03 14.52
C LYS A 88 -24.84 -9.30 13.28
N ALA A 89 -24.87 -7.97 13.30
CA ALA A 89 -25.31 -7.16 12.16
C ALA A 89 -24.46 -7.42 10.91
N ALA A 90 -23.13 -7.41 11.05
CA ALA A 90 -22.19 -7.66 9.96
C ALA A 90 -22.40 -9.05 9.32
N ALA A 91 -22.63 -10.08 10.14
CA ALA A 91 -22.92 -11.43 9.67
C ALA A 91 -24.23 -11.51 8.84
N HIS A 92 -25.27 -10.76 9.25
CA HIS A 92 -26.53 -10.72 8.49
C HIS A 92 -26.41 -9.99 7.15
N THR A 93 -25.48 -9.05 7.02
CA THR A 93 -25.29 -8.25 5.80
C THR A 93 -24.13 -8.73 4.93
N GLY A 94 -23.43 -9.80 5.32
CA GLY A 94 -22.25 -10.31 4.62
C GLY A 94 -21.07 -9.33 4.61
N GLN A 95 -20.99 -8.44 5.60
CA GLN A 95 -19.92 -7.45 5.74
C GLN A 95 -18.88 -7.92 6.75
N SER A 96 -17.64 -7.45 6.59
CA SER A 96 -16.58 -7.59 7.61
C SER A 96 -16.79 -6.55 8.71
N LEU A 97 -16.51 -6.93 9.97
CA LEU A 97 -16.39 -5.96 11.07
C LEU A 97 -15.00 -5.28 11.11
N ASN A 98 -13.99 -5.89 10.47
CA ASN A 98 -12.71 -5.22 10.20
C ASN A 98 -12.81 -4.35 8.96
#